data_AF-A0A4D7JL63-F1
#
_entry.id   AF-A0A4D7JL63-F1
#
_cell.length_a   1.000
_cell.length_b   1.000
_cell.length_c   1.000
_cell.angle_alpha   90.00
_cell.angle_beta   90.00
_cell.angle_gamma   90.00
#
_symmetry.space_group_name_H-M   'P 1'
#
loop_
_entity.id
_entity.type
_entity.pdbx_description
1 polymer ?
#
loop_
_entity_poly.entity_id
_entity_poly.type
_entity_poly.pdbx_seq_one_letter_code
_entity_poly.pdbx_strand_id
1 'polypeptide(L)'
;MISGNQKKLKKKDFEKLKSISESWEIDLYKLQPIEISLKLRQVFIKTKCKTVHGTDDFNHFDNYLIHLSKEKGIKIFGLETDTLQLSLIKKENNPSWKSERKTISFWINQLTTETPDLSPCAFTNRYRNFDLDYKFDEECNKDILIFQRNINWMQKIPDLLRTNNVFIAVGYLHLTRKCGLLEQLRYNGFKVEPVKLN
;
A
#
# COMPACT_ATOMS: atom_id res chain seq x y z
N MET A 1 -18.55 6.08 27.03
CA MET A 1 -17.13 5.94 27.43
C MET A 1 -16.27 6.64 26.40
N ILE A 2 -15.43 7.59 26.80
CA ILE A 2 -14.49 8.29 25.90
C ILE A 2 -13.40 7.28 25.50
N SER A 3 -13.33 6.94 24.21
CA SER A 3 -12.34 6.00 23.69
C SER A 3 -10.90 6.50 23.90
N GLY A 4 -9.93 5.58 23.89
CA GLY A 4 -8.51 5.90 24.07
C GLY A 4 -8.00 6.95 23.07
N ASN A 5 -8.52 6.94 21.84
CA ASN A 5 -8.10 7.83 20.75
C ASN A 5 -8.50 9.29 21.02
N GLN A 6 -9.69 9.52 21.58
CA GLN A 6 -10.22 10.86 21.88
C GLN A 6 -9.38 11.61 22.91
N LYS A 7 -8.71 10.92 23.85
CA LYS A 7 -7.83 11.55 24.85
C LYS A 7 -6.42 11.87 24.33
N LYS A 8 -6.03 11.33 23.18
CA LYS A 8 -4.65 11.41 22.65
C LYS A 8 -4.49 12.42 21.50
N LEU A 9 -5.59 12.92 20.94
CA LEU A 9 -5.59 13.97 19.91
C LEU A 9 -6.17 15.29 20.45
N LYS A 10 -5.87 16.41 19.79
CA LYS A 10 -6.56 17.68 20.08
C LYS A 10 -8.04 17.52 19.73
N LYS A 11 -8.94 18.11 20.53
CA LYS A 11 -10.40 18.02 20.30
C LYS A 11 -10.79 18.38 18.86
N LYS A 12 -10.25 19.49 18.32
CA LYS A 12 -10.48 19.92 16.93
C LYS A 12 -10.06 18.87 15.90
N ASP A 13 -8.89 18.26 16.08
CA ASP A 13 -8.38 17.24 15.16
C ASP A 13 -9.25 15.97 15.25
N PHE A 14 -9.68 15.60 16.45
CA PHE A 14 -10.52 14.43 16.66
C PHE A 14 -11.89 14.55 15.99
N GLU A 15 -12.55 15.72 16.09
CA GLU A 15 -13.84 15.93 15.40
C GLU A 15 -13.69 15.90 13.88
N LYS A 16 -12.61 16.48 13.33
CA LYS A 16 -12.31 16.36 11.89
C LYS A 16 -12.06 14.91 11.49
N LEU A 17 -11.31 14.17 12.30
CA LEU A 17 -11.02 12.76 12.06
C LEU A 17 -12.30 11.93 12.01
N LYS A 18 -13.27 12.17 12.91
CA LYS A 18 -14.58 11.50 12.86
C LYS A 18 -15.25 11.69 11.51
N SER A 19 -15.38 12.94 11.06
CA SER A 19 -16.02 13.25 9.77
C SER A 19 -15.29 12.59 8.59
N ILE A 20 -13.96 12.61 8.57
CA ILE A 20 -13.17 11.91 7.54
C ILE A 20 -13.41 10.39 7.57
N SER A 21 -13.62 9.82 8.76
CA SER A 21 -13.78 8.38 8.96
C SER A 21 -15.20 7.85 8.80
N GLU A 22 -16.20 8.69 8.55
CA GLU A 22 -17.61 8.27 8.42
C GLU A 22 -17.83 7.23 7.31
N SER A 23 -17.04 7.31 6.24
CA SER A 23 -17.08 6.36 5.12
C SER A 23 -16.16 5.15 5.30
N TRP A 24 -15.47 5.03 6.44
CA TRP A 24 -14.57 3.91 6.66
C TRP A 24 -15.36 2.69 7.13
N GLU A 25 -15.09 1.55 6.51
CA GLU A 25 -15.68 0.25 6.89
C GLU A 25 -15.21 -0.25 8.27
N ILE A 26 -14.19 0.39 8.85
CA ILE A 26 -13.57 0.00 10.11
C ILE A 26 -13.84 1.06 11.16
N ASP A 27 -14.24 0.60 12.34
CA ASP A 27 -14.45 1.44 13.52
C ASP A 27 -13.18 2.21 13.91
N LEU A 28 -13.23 3.55 13.77
CA LEU A 28 -12.17 4.48 14.16
C LEU A 28 -11.66 4.24 15.59
N TYR A 29 -12.53 3.81 16.50
CA TYR A 29 -12.18 3.61 17.90
C TYR A 29 -11.33 2.36 18.15
N LYS A 30 -11.30 1.43 17.20
CA LYS A 30 -10.49 0.20 17.25
C LYS A 30 -9.13 0.35 16.59
N LEU A 31 -8.92 1.41 15.81
CA LEU A 31 -7.68 1.62 15.09
C LEU A 31 -6.55 2.09 16.01
N GLN A 32 -5.38 1.50 15.83
CA GLN A 32 -4.12 1.96 16.40
C GLN A 32 -3.63 3.23 15.68
N PRO A 33 -2.79 4.06 16.31
CA PRO A 33 -2.38 5.34 15.74
C PRO A 33 -1.72 5.23 14.37
N ILE A 34 -0.88 4.20 14.15
CA ILE A 34 -0.26 3.97 12.83
C ILE A 34 -1.29 3.64 11.76
N GLU A 35 -2.33 2.89 12.09
CA GLU A 35 -3.40 2.52 11.17
C GLU A 35 -4.21 3.75 10.76
N ILE A 36 -4.46 4.66 11.72
CA ILE A 36 -5.09 5.96 11.45
C ILE A 36 -4.20 6.77 10.49
N SER A 37 -2.90 6.91 10.76
CA SER A 37 -1.96 7.60 9.88
C SER A 37 -1.91 7.00 8.47
N LEU A 38 -1.96 5.67 8.35
CA LEU A 38 -1.99 4.98 7.06
C LEU A 38 -3.30 5.21 6.32
N LYS A 39 -4.44 5.14 6.99
CA LYS A 39 -5.76 5.41 6.38
C LYS A 39 -5.88 6.85 5.93
N LEU A 40 -5.44 7.83 6.74
CA LEU A 40 -5.44 9.23 6.35
C LEU A 40 -4.57 9.49 5.10
N ARG A 41 -3.38 8.88 5.02
CA ARG A 41 -2.54 8.93 3.82
C ARG A 41 -3.26 8.34 2.61
N GLN A 42 -3.89 7.18 2.74
CA GLN A 42 -4.65 6.56 1.67
C GLN A 42 -5.80 7.46 1.18
N VAL A 43 -6.57 8.04 2.11
CA VAL A 43 -7.65 8.99 1.78
C VAL A 43 -7.09 10.21 1.06
N PHE A 44 -5.93 10.74 1.50
CA PHE A 44 -5.29 11.87 0.84
C PHE A 44 -4.90 11.55 -0.60
N ILE A 45 -4.23 10.41 -0.84
CA ILE A 45 -3.87 9.99 -2.21
C ILE A 45 -5.12 9.82 -3.07
N LYS A 46 -6.16 9.15 -2.56
CA LYS A 46 -7.40 8.95 -3.30
C LYS A 46 -8.06 10.26 -3.71
N THR A 47 -8.24 11.16 -2.74
CA THR A 47 -9.06 12.37 -2.92
C THR A 47 -8.26 13.54 -3.48
N LYS A 48 -7.13 13.90 -2.86
CA LYS A 48 -6.33 15.07 -3.24
C LYS A 48 -5.46 14.81 -4.46
N CYS A 49 -4.90 13.60 -4.59
CA CYS A 49 -4.18 13.20 -5.81
C CYS A 49 -5.11 12.66 -6.91
N LYS A 50 -6.41 12.55 -6.66
CA LYS A 50 -7.44 12.12 -7.63
C LYS A 50 -7.09 10.81 -8.31
N THR A 51 -6.77 9.77 -7.52
CA THR A 51 -6.47 8.43 -8.06
C THR A 51 -7.72 7.56 -8.19
N VAL A 52 -8.85 8.04 -7.69
CA VAL A 52 -10.15 7.38 -7.74
C VAL A 52 -11.18 8.44 -8.08
N HIS A 53 -12.04 8.15 -9.05
CA HIS A 53 -13.16 8.97 -9.47
C HIS A 53 -14.48 8.34 -9.02
N GLY A 54 -15.52 9.16 -8.85
CA GLY A 54 -16.86 8.65 -8.46
C GLY A 54 -17.52 7.76 -9.51
N THR A 55 -16.99 7.73 -10.72
CA THR A 55 -17.42 6.89 -11.84
C THR A 55 -16.66 5.57 -11.91
N ASP A 56 -15.66 5.35 -11.05
CA ASP A 56 -14.87 4.11 -11.08
C ASP A 56 -15.66 2.97 -10.43
N ASP A 57 -15.82 1.85 -11.16
CA ASP A 57 -16.41 0.63 -10.61
C ASP A 57 -15.54 0.01 -9.50
N PHE A 58 -14.23 0.28 -9.54
CA PHE A 58 -13.25 -0.24 -8.58
C PHE A 58 -12.29 0.85 -8.10
N ASN A 59 -12.23 1.04 -6.78
CA ASN A 59 -11.36 2.03 -6.14
C ASN A 59 -9.85 1.67 -6.19
N HIS A 60 -9.50 0.44 -6.55
CA HIS A 60 -8.12 -0.08 -6.59
C HIS A 60 -8.01 -1.19 -7.64
N PHE A 61 -6.87 -1.26 -8.33
CA PHE A 61 -6.61 -2.27 -9.36
C PHE A 61 -6.68 -3.70 -8.80
N ASP A 62 -6.20 -3.92 -7.58
CA ASP A 62 -6.25 -5.22 -6.90
C ASP A 62 -7.70 -5.71 -6.73
N ASN A 63 -8.64 -4.81 -6.43
CA ASN A 63 -10.05 -5.16 -6.29
C ASN A 63 -10.65 -5.61 -7.62
N TYR A 64 -10.28 -4.94 -8.72
CA TYR A 64 -10.69 -5.33 -10.06
C TYR A 64 -10.16 -6.71 -10.43
N LEU A 65 -8.88 -6.99 -10.19
CA LEU A 65 -8.28 -8.31 -10.46
C LEU A 65 -8.90 -9.43 -9.62
N ILE A 66 -9.18 -9.16 -8.34
CA ILE A 66 -9.86 -10.11 -7.45
C ILE A 66 -11.28 -10.39 -7.93
N HIS A 67 -12.02 -9.35 -8.33
CA HIS A 67 -13.36 -9.50 -8.89
C HIS A 67 -13.33 -10.36 -10.16
N LEU A 68 -12.47 -10.02 -11.12
CA LEU A 68 -12.30 -10.76 -12.37
C LEU A 68 -11.92 -12.23 -12.13
N SER A 69 -11.04 -12.48 -11.15
CA SER A 69 -10.64 -13.84 -10.78
C SER A 69 -11.81 -14.65 -10.23
N LYS A 70 -12.66 -14.04 -9.38
CA LYS A 70 -13.87 -14.68 -8.85
C LYS A 70 -14.88 -14.98 -9.97
N GLU A 71 -15.15 -14.03 -10.85
CA GLU A 71 -16.06 -14.23 -11.98
C GLU A 71 -15.62 -15.36 -12.91
N LYS A 72 -14.30 -15.48 -13.14
CA LYS A 72 -13.71 -16.51 -14.00
C LYS A 72 -13.42 -17.82 -13.28
N GLY A 73 -13.71 -17.94 -11.99
CA GLY A 73 -13.38 -19.14 -11.19
C GLY A 73 -11.87 -19.41 -11.08
N ILE A 74 -11.03 -18.38 -11.23
CA ILE A 74 -9.57 -18.50 -11.10
C ILE A 74 -9.22 -18.56 -9.61
N LYS A 75 -8.42 -19.56 -9.22
CA LYS A 75 -7.95 -19.69 -7.84
C LYS A 75 -7.09 -18.49 -7.45
N ILE A 76 -7.50 -17.80 -6.40
CA ILE A 76 -6.75 -16.67 -5.82
C ILE A 76 -5.79 -17.21 -4.75
N PHE A 77 -4.54 -16.75 -4.80
CA PHE A 77 -3.52 -17.09 -3.82
C PHE A 77 -2.82 -15.82 -3.32
N GLY A 78 -2.89 -15.55 -2.01
CA GLY A 78 -2.22 -14.42 -1.38
C GLY A 78 -0.75 -14.72 -1.04
N LEU A 79 0.17 -13.86 -1.47
CA LEU A 79 1.60 -13.99 -1.11
C LEU A 79 1.85 -13.74 0.40
N GLU A 80 1.02 -12.90 1.00
CA GLU A 80 0.98 -12.59 2.43
C GLU A 80 -0.46 -12.31 2.90
N THR A 81 -0.64 -12.09 4.20
CA THR A 81 -1.90 -11.69 4.82
C THR A 81 -1.83 -10.24 5.30
N ASP A 82 -2.99 -9.57 5.40
CA ASP A 82 -3.08 -8.21 5.93
C ASP A 82 -2.48 -8.10 7.34
N THR A 83 -2.72 -9.12 8.18
CA THR A 83 -2.16 -9.19 9.54
C THR A 83 -0.63 -9.24 9.52
N LEU A 84 -0.04 -10.03 8.62
CA LEU A 84 1.40 -10.10 8.46
C LEU A 84 1.94 -8.74 7.98
N GLN A 85 1.37 -8.18 6.92
CA GLN A 85 1.79 -6.88 6.40
C GLN A 85 1.75 -5.78 7.47
N LEU A 86 0.65 -5.72 8.22
CA LEU A 86 0.48 -4.76 9.32
C LEU A 86 1.52 -4.95 10.43
N SER A 87 1.87 -6.21 10.77
CA SER A 87 2.90 -6.49 11.78
C SER A 87 4.29 -6.02 11.32
N LEU A 88 4.62 -6.17 10.03
CA LEU A 88 5.87 -5.68 9.45
C LEU A 88 5.93 -4.15 9.43
N ILE A 89 4.82 -3.48 9.10
CA ILE A 89 4.71 -2.01 9.18
C ILE A 89 4.95 -1.52 10.60
N LYS A 90 4.36 -2.17 11.60
CA LYS A 90 4.57 -1.83 13.01
C LYS A 90 6.03 -2.05 13.42
N LYS A 91 6.65 -3.14 12.97
CA LYS A 91 8.05 -3.44 13.27
C LYS A 91 9.01 -2.40 12.69
N GLU A 92 8.82 -1.99 11.44
CA GLU A 92 9.65 -0.99 10.77
C GLU A 92 9.54 0.38 11.44
N ASN A 93 8.31 0.80 11.78
CA ASN A 93 8.06 2.18 12.23
C ASN A 93 8.10 2.35 13.75
N ASN A 94 8.09 1.26 14.52
CA ASN A 94 7.98 1.24 15.98
C ASN A 94 6.98 2.30 16.53
N PRO A 95 5.71 2.25 16.09
CA PRO A 95 4.80 3.37 16.25
C PRO A 95 4.35 3.54 17.70
N SER A 96 4.21 4.79 18.12
CA SER A 96 3.60 5.16 19.39
C SER A 96 2.63 6.32 19.20
N TRP A 97 1.71 6.51 20.15
CA TRP A 97 0.89 7.72 20.16
C TRP A 97 1.71 9.03 20.21
N LYS A 98 2.92 8.98 20.79
CA LYS A 98 3.80 10.15 20.86
C LYS A 98 4.39 10.49 19.49
N SER A 99 4.78 9.48 18.70
CA SER A 99 5.33 9.67 17.35
C SER A 99 4.24 9.98 16.32
N GLU A 100 3.13 9.25 16.35
CA GLU A 100 2.10 9.32 15.31
C GLU A 100 1.17 10.52 15.43
N ARG A 101 1.00 11.12 16.61
CA ARG A 101 0.08 12.25 16.81
C ARG A 101 0.33 13.39 15.82
N LYS A 102 1.60 13.76 15.62
CA LYS A 102 1.96 14.84 14.69
C LYS A 102 1.62 14.47 13.24
N THR A 103 1.91 13.23 12.86
CA THR A 103 1.57 12.67 11.53
C THR A 103 0.06 12.68 11.29
N ILE A 104 -0.73 12.23 12.27
CA ILE A 104 -2.20 12.25 12.19
C ILE A 104 -2.71 13.68 12.03
N SER A 105 -2.29 14.60 12.90
CA SER A 105 -2.69 16.01 12.83
C SER A 105 -2.29 16.65 11.50
N PHE A 106 -1.10 16.32 10.97
CA PHE A 106 -0.64 16.78 9.67
C PHE A 106 -1.59 16.33 8.56
N TRP A 107 -1.90 15.03 8.45
CA TRP A 107 -2.77 14.54 7.39
C TRP A 107 -4.21 15.01 7.51
N ILE A 108 -4.74 15.17 8.73
CA ILE A 108 -6.05 15.80 8.95
C ILE A 108 -6.04 17.23 8.41
N ASN A 109 -4.98 17.99 8.68
CA ASN A 109 -4.84 19.34 8.13
C ASN A 109 -4.79 19.33 6.60
N GLN A 110 -3.95 18.48 6.01
CA GLN A 110 -3.84 18.35 4.54
C GLN A 110 -5.16 17.91 3.87
N LEU A 111 -5.99 17.12 4.55
CA LEU A 111 -7.29 16.73 4.03
C LEU A 111 -8.33 17.85 4.09
N THR A 112 -8.26 18.69 5.12
CA THR A 112 -9.32 19.68 5.45
C THR A 112 -9.00 21.12 5.06
N THR A 113 -7.77 21.41 4.65
CA THR A 113 -7.39 22.73 4.13
C THR A 113 -7.82 22.91 2.66
N GLU A 114 -8.07 24.15 2.26
CA GLU A 114 -8.37 24.54 0.88
C GLU A 114 -7.14 24.45 -0.03
N THR A 115 -5.94 24.67 0.52
CA THR A 115 -4.67 24.68 -0.22
C THR A 115 -3.72 23.60 0.32
N PRO A 116 -3.97 22.31 0.04
CA PRO A 116 -3.12 21.22 0.53
C PRO A 116 -1.77 21.19 -0.19
N ASP A 117 -0.74 20.70 0.51
CA ASP A 117 0.53 20.36 -0.11
C ASP A 117 0.36 19.12 -0.99
N LEU A 118 0.54 19.29 -2.30
CA LEU A 118 0.41 18.21 -3.29
C LEU A 118 1.75 17.50 -3.58
N SER A 119 2.83 17.84 -2.88
CA SER A 119 4.11 17.12 -2.98
C SER A 119 3.97 15.60 -2.80
N PRO A 120 3.09 15.05 -1.93
CA PRO A 120 2.91 13.61 -1.81
C PRO A 120 2.32 12.94 -3.07
N CYS A 121 1.70 13.72 -3.98
CA CYS A 121 1.15 13.22 -5.23
C CYS A 121 2.21 12.99 -6.31
N ALA A 122 3.46 13.45 -6.12
CA ALA A 122 4.50 13.38 -7.15
C ALA A 122 4.79 11.93 -7.60
N PHE A 123 4.92 11.01 -6.64
CA PHE A 123 5.14 9.58 -6.95
C PHE A 123 3.94 8.98 -7.69
N THR A 124 2.72 9.27 -7.24
CA THR A 124 1.47 8.83 -7.87
C THR A 124 1.34 9.34 -9.31
N ASN A 125 1.77 10.57 -9.59
CA ASN A 125 1.75 11.13 -10.93
C ASN A 125 2.75 10.43 -11.84
N ARG A 126 3.98 10.19 -11.36
CA ARG A 126 4.97 9.40 -12.10
C ARG A 126 4.46 7.99 -12.40
N TYR A 127 3.88 7.33 -11.40
CA TYR A 127 3.30 5.99 -11.54
C TYR A 127 2.22 5.93 -12.62
N ARG A 128 1.27 6.88 -12.61
CA ARG A 128 0.19 6.94 -13.62
C ARG A 128 0.69 7.23 -15.02
N ASN A 129 1.79 7.96 -15.15
CA ASN A 129 2.43 8.28 -16.42
C ASN A 129 3.45 7.21 -16.86
N PHE A 130 3.57 6.10 -16.13
CA PHE A 130 4.59 5.07 -16.35
C PHE A 130 6.03 5.61 -16.37
N ASP A 131 6.28 6.75 -15.71
CA ASP A 131 7.62 7.32 -15.48
C ASP A 131 8.28 6.59 -14.30
N LEU A 132 8.73 5.37 -14.57
CA LEU A 132 9.14 4.39 -13.58
C LEU A 132 10.56 3.88 -13.87
N ASP A 133 11.49 4.24 -13.00
CA ASP A 133 12.86 3.72 -13.01
C ASP A 133 13.00 2.50 -12.09
N TYR A 134 13.10 1.32 -12.69
CA TYR A 134 13.20 0.04 -12.00
C TYR A 134 14.53 -0.16 -11.26
N LYS A 135 15.58 0.60 -11.60
CA LYS A 135 16.84 0.61 -10.86
C LYS A 135 17.49 -0.76 -10.71
N PHE A 136 17.43 -1.64 -11.73
CA PHE A 136 17.89 -3.03 -11.62
C PHE A 136 19.35 -3.18 -11.19
N ASP A 137 20.19 -2.19 -11.51
CA ASP A 137 21.61 -2.18 -11.15
C ASP A 137 21.89 -1.68 -9.72
N GLU A 138 20.90 -1.11 -9.04
CA GLU A 138 21.05 -0.59 -7.69
C GLU A 138 20.93 -1.68 -6.62
N GLU A 139 21.77 -1.56 -5.58
CA GLU A 139 21.68 -2.39 -4.39
C GLU A 139 20.41 -2.11 -3.59
N CYS A 140 19.97 -3.13 -2.87
CA CYS A 140 18.78 -3.01 -2.05
C CYS A 140 19.02 -2.34 -0.72
N ASN A 141 18.07 -1.48 -0.35
CA ASN A 141 17.90 -1.10 1.04
C ASN A 141 17.43 -2.35 1.80
N LYS A 142 18.02 -2.62 2.97
CA LYS A 142 17.63 -3.76 3.81
C LYS A 142 16.39 -3.45 4.65
N ASP A 143 15.38 -2.85 4.04
CA ASP A 143 14.14 -2.46 4.72
C ASP A 143 13.20 -3.66 4.93
N ILE A 144 12.34 -3.59 5.94
CA ILE A 144 11.42 -4.69 6.23
C ILE A 144 10.26 -4.71 5.21
N LEU A 145 9.89 -3.55 4.66
CA LEU A 145 8.67 -3.40 3.86
C LEU A 145 8.79 -3.87 2.41
N ILE A 146 9.99 -3.94 1.84
CA ILE A 146 10.22 -4.45 0.49
C ILE A 146 11.16 -5.65 0.57
N PHE A 147 12.36 -5.49 1.13
CA PHE A 147 13.38 -6.53 1.05
C PHE A 147 12.95 -7.82 1.77
N GLN A 148 12.51 -7.75 3.03
CA GLN A 148 12.06 -8.93 3.77
C GLN A 148 10.79 -9.56 3.16
N ARG A 149 9.85 -8.73 2.66
CA ARG A 149 8.62 -9.22 2.01
C ARG A 149 8.94 -9.97 0.73
N ASN A 150 9.83 -9.45 -0.11
CA ASN A 150 10.28 -10.13 -1.31
C ASN A 150 10.95 -11.47 -1.00
N ILE A 151 11.82 -11.54 0.02
CA ILE A 151 12.42 -12.82 0.46
C ILE A 151 11.34 -13.83 0.84
N ASN A 152 10.35 -13.42 1.65
CA ASN A 152 9.27 -14.32 2.08
C ASN A 152 8.40 -14.79 0.91
N TRP A 153 8.13 -13.91 -0.07
CA TRP A 153 7.36 -14.27 -1.26
C TRP A 153 8.13 -15.19 -2.19
N MET A 154 9.44 -15.01 -2.34
CA MET A 154 10.31 -15.85 -3.16
C MET A 154 10.52 -17.27 -2.61
N GLN A 155 10.12 -17.54 -1.36
CA GLN A 155 10.00 -18.91 -0.85
C GLN A 155 8.80 -19.68 -1.45
N LYS A 156 7.85 -18.99 -2.08
CA LYS A 156 6.61 -19.56 -2.62
C LYS A 156 6.52 -19.44 -4.14
N ILE A 157 6.90 -18.27 -4.67
CA ILE A 157 6.70 -17.91 -6.08
C ILE A 157 7.36 -18.91 -7.06
N PRO A 158 8.64 -19.31 -6.90
CA PRO A 158 9.29 -20.22 -7.84
C PRO A 158 8.56 -21.54 -8.02
N ASP A 159 8.11 -22.15 -6.94
CA ASP A 159 7.43 -23.45 -7.00
C ASP A 159 6.04 -23.31 -7.63
N LEU A 160 5.32 -22.22 -7.36
CA LEU A 160 4.06 -21.90 -8.02
C LEU A 160 4.24 -21.77 -9.54
N LEU A 161 5.27 -21.04 -9.98
CA LEU A 161 5.54 -20.81 -11.41
C LEU A 161 6.03 -22.06 -12.15
N ARG A 162 6.75 -22.97 -11.48
CA ARG A 162 7.20 -24.24 -12.10
C ARG A 162 6.07 -25.24 -12.27
N THR A 163 5.06 -25.17 -11.40
CA THR A 163 3.97 -26.15 -11.35
C THR A 163 2.69 -25.68 -12.02
N ASN A 164 2.52 -24.37 -12.21
CA ASN A 164 1.28 -23.77 -12.71
C ASN A 164 1.55 -22.61 -13.67
N ASN A 165 0.59 -22.32 -14.54
CA ASN A 165 0.52 -21.03 -15.24
C ASN A 165 -0.11 -20.00 -14.30
N VAL A 166 0.70 -19.06 -13.80
CA VAL A 166 0.27 -18.11 -12.76
C VAL A 166 0.37 -16.67 -13.25
N PHE A 167 -0.68 -15.89 -13.01
CA PHE A 167 -0.64 -14.44 -13.11
C PHE A 167 -0.34 -13.85 -11.72
N ILE A 168 0.76 -13.09 -11.59
CA ILE A 168 1.19 -12.50 -10.32
C ILE A 168 1.01 -10.98 -10.40
N ALA A 169 0.19 -10.42 -9.52
CA ALA A 169 0.02 -8.97 -9.35
C ALA A 169 0.68 -8.51 -8.05
N VAL A 170 1.60 -7.54 -8.16
CA VAL A 170 2.31 -6.94 -7.02
C VAL A 170 2.54 -5.44 -7.27
N GLY A 171 2.75 -4.68 -6.20
CA GLY A 171 3.08 -3.26 -6.31
C GLY A 171 4.46 -3.04 -6.93
N TYR A 172 4.59 -1.97 -7.73
CA TYR A 172 5.81 -1.61 -8.48
C TYR A 172 7.11 -1.69 -7.67
N LEU A 173 7.13 -1.18 -6.43
CA LEU A 173 8.34 -1.15 -5.60
C LEU A 173 8.93 -2.56 -5.37
N HIS A 174 8.10 -3.61 -5.36
CA HIS A 174 8.54 -4.99 -5.22
C HIS A 174 9.31 -5.52 -6.44
N LEU A 175 9.20 -4.84 -7.58
CA LEU A 175 9.87 -5.22 -8.83
C LEU A 175 11.22 -4.52 -9.02
N THR A 176 11.52 -3.51 -8.20
CA THR A 176 12.69 -2.64 -8.38
C THR A 176 13.96 -3.23 -7.74
N ARG A 177 15.13 -2.83 -8.25
CA ARG A 177 16.46 -3.16 -7.72
C ARG A 177 16.84 -4.65 -7.79
N LYS A 178 18.07 -4.98 -7.38
CA LYS A 178 18.61 -6.36 -7.38
C LYS A 178 17.82 -7.36 -6.54
N CYS A 179 17.13 -6.92 -5.49
CA CYS A 179 16.24 -7.75 -4.67
C CYS A 179 14.78 -7.68 -5.13
N GLY A 180 14.48 -6.98 -6.22
CA GLY A 180 13.16 -7.01 -6.83
C GLY A 180 12.81 -8.42 -7.27
N LEU A 181 11.52 -8.75 -7.32
CA LEU A 181 11.06 -10.08 -7.73
C LEU A 181 11.55 -10.47 -9.13
N LEU A 182 11.68 -9.50 -10.05
CA LEU A 182 12.17 -9.76 -11.42
C LEU A 182 13.61 -10.29 -11.42
N GLU A 183 14.51 -9.61 -10.69
CA GLU A 183 15.90 -10.04 -10.56
C GLU A 183 16.01 -11.36 -9.79
N GLN A 184 15.27 -11.50 -8.69
CA GLN A 184 15.26 -12.76 -7.94
C GLN A 184 14.75 -13.94 -8.77
N LEU A 185 13.77 -13.75 -9.66
CA LEU A 185 13.34 -14.77 -10.61
C LEU A 185 14.44 -15.12 -11.61
N ARG A 186 15.14 -14.13 -12.17
CA ARG A 186 16.31 -14.37 -13.05
C ARG A 186 17.38 -15.21 -12.35
N TYR A 187 17.73 -14.86 -11.11
CA TYR A 187 18.68 -15.63 -10.30
C TYR A 187 18.21 -17.06 -10.01
N ASN A 188 16.89 -17.29 -9.94
CA ASN A 188 16.29 -18.62 -9.76
C ASN A 188 16.13 -19.42 -11.07
N GLY A 189 16.77 -18.96 -12.16
CA GLY A 189 16.81 -19.66 -13.45
C GLY A 189 15.60 -19.42 -14.35
N PHE A 190 14.72 -18.47 -14.00
CA PHE A 190 13.60 -18.10 -14.87
C PHE A 190 14.04 -17.13 -15.96
N LYS A 191 13.51 -17.33 -17.17
CA LYS A 191 13.58 -16.32 -18.23
C LYS A 191 12.52 -15.26 -17.96
N VAL A 192 12.95 -14.01 -17.76
CA VAL A 192 12.06 -12.87 -17.45
C VAL A 192 12.14 -11.84 -18.57
N GLU A 193 11.07 -11.75 -19.35
CA GLU A 193 10.98 -10.88 -20.53
C GLU A 193 9.76 -9.95 -20.43
N PRO A 194 9.90 -8.68 -20.85
CA PRO A 194 8.76 -7.79 -20.95
C PRO A 194 7.80 -8.27 -22.05
N VAL A 195 6.51 -8.30 -21.74
CA VAL A 195 5.46 -8.53 -22.73
C VAL A 195 5.02 -7.18 -23.27
N LYS A 196 5.13 -6.97 -24.58
CA LYS A 196 4.55 -5.79 -25.23
C LYS A 196 3.03 -5.95 -25.21
N LEU A 197 2.35 -4.99 -24.61
CA LEU A 197 0.91 -4.85 -24.72
C LEU A 197 0.64 -4.12 -26.04
N ASN A 198 -0.13 -4.77 -26.93
CA ASN A 198 -0.60 -4.17 -28.18
C ASN A 198 -1.87 -3.35 -27.95
#